data_AF-A0A1V4STN6-F1
#
_entry.id   AF-A0A1V4STN6-F1
#
_cell.length_a   1.000
_cell.length_b   1.000
_cell.length_c   1.000
_cell.angle_alpha   90.00
_cell.angle_beta   90.00
_cell.angle_gamma   90.00
#
_symmetry.space_group_name_H-M   'P 1'
#
loop_
_entity.id
_entity.type
_entity.pdbx_description
1 polymer ?
#
loop_
_entity_poly.entity_id
_entity_poly.type
_entity_poly.pdbx_seq_one_letter_code
_entity_poly.pdbx_strand_id
1 'polypeptide(L)'
;MIINAIIYSVCAILFELPVAIYSILYSMVYSMSIDKTHLQNINTSVMIFTKNKIICETILHELNRGVTYWKGVGGYTEVDTYVFYSVLSKY
;
A
#
# COMPACT_ATOMS: atom_id res chain seq x y z
N MET A 1 -29.43 -14.27 -2.19
CA MET A 1 -30.26 -15.14 -1.32
C MET A 1 -30.22 -16.61 -1.71
N ILE A 2 -30.36 -16.95 -3.00
CA ILE A 2 -30.34 -18.36 -3.48
C ILE A 2 -28.99 -19.04 -3.23
N ILE A 3 -27.87 -18.32 -3.42
CA ILE A 3 -26.51 -18.84 -3.16
C ILE A 3 -26.33 -19.22 -1.68
N ASN A 4 -26.82 -18.40 -0.75
CA ASN A 4 -26.72 -18.70 0.68
C ASN A 4 -27.55 -19.94 1.05
N ALA A 5 -28.75 -20.10 0.49
CA ALA A 5 -29.59 -21.28 0.73
C ALA A 5 -28.92 -22.58 0.25
N ILE A 6 -28.25 -22.53 -0.92
CA ILE A 6 -27.50 -23.68 -1.47
C ILE A 6 -26.30 -24.01 -0.58
N ILE A 7 -25.56 -22.99 -0.10
CA ILE A 7 -24.42 -23.18 0.80
C ILE A 7 -24.86 -23.84 2.12
N TYR A 8 -25.96 -23.39 2.74
CA TYR A 8 -26.44 -23.97 3.99
C TYR A 8 -26.94 -25.42 3.83
N SER A 9 -27.61 -25.74 2.72
CA SER A 9 -28.07 -27.11 2.43
C SER A 9 -26.91 -28.07 2.17
N VAL A 10 -25.87 -27.64 1.44
CA VAL A 10 -24.67 -28.46 1.20
C VAL A 10 -23.87 -28.64 2.50
N CYS A 11 -23.77 -27.61 3.35
CA CYS A 11 -23.17 -27.74 4.68
C CYS A 11 -23.91 -28.72 5.60
N ALA A 12 -25.24 -28.85 5.47
CA ALA A 12 -26.05 -29.75 6.27
C ALA A 12 -25.93 -31.23 5.86
N ILE A 13 -25.58 -31.51 4.59
CA ILE A 13 -25.54 -32.87 4.03
C ILE A 13 -24.10 -33.43 3.98
N LEU A 14 -23.08 -32.58 3.78
CA LEU A 14 -21.71 -33.03 3.47
C LEU A 14 -20.77 -33.13 4.67
N PHE A 15 -21.12 -32.55 5.83
CA PHE A 15 -20.22 -32.44 6.97
C PHE A 15 -20.86 -32.97 8.26
N GLU A 16 -20.16 -33.84 8.96
CA GLU A 16 -20.27 -33.88 10.41
C GLU A 16 -20.07 -32.44 10.91
N LEU A 17 -21.04 -31.94 11.68
CA LEU A 17 -21.14 -30.56 12.20
C LEU A 17 -19.81 -29.88 12.57
N PRO A 18 -18.79 -30.56 13.15
CA PRO A 18 -17.54 -29.94 13.54
C PRO A 18 -16.73 -29.36 12.37
N VAL A 19 -16.56 -30.09 11.26
CA VAL A 19 -15.55 -29.75 10.23
C VAL A 19 -15.98 -28.54 9.39
N ALA A 20 -17.28 -28.38 9.13
CA ALA A 20 -17.83 -27.20 8.47
C ALA A 20 -17.64 -25.93 9.33
N ILE A 21 -17.90 -26.03 10.64
CA ILE A 21 -17.74 -24.92 11.58
C ILE A 21 -16.27 -24.48 11.64
N TYR A 22 -15.32 -25.42 11.70
CA TYR A 22 -13.88 -25.10 11.67
C TYR A 22 -13.45 -24.39 10.38
N SER A 23 -13.99 -24.81 9.23
CA SER A 23 -13.65 -24.21 7.94
C SER A 23 -14.16 -22.77 7.80
N ILE A 24 -15.35 -22.48 8.33
CA ILE A 24 -15.93 -21.12 8.36
C ILE A 24 -15.12 -20.23 9.31
N LEU A 25 -14.80 -20.71 10.51
CA LEU A 25 -13.96 -19.98 11.48
C LEU A 25 -12.58 -19.66 10.90
N TYR A 26 -11.93 -20.64 10.29
CA TYR A 26 -10.63 -20.46 9.64
C TYR A 26 -10.71 -19.40 8.53
N SER A 27 -11.71 -19.50 7.65
CA SER A 27 -11.89 -18.54 6.55
C SER A 27 -12.19 -17.12 7.04
N MET A 28 -12.96 -16.95 8.11
CA MET A 28 -13.23 -15.63 8.71
C MET A 28 -11.96 -15.02 9.31
N VAL A 29 -11.21 -15.79 10.11
CA VAL A 29 -9.96 -15.31 10.70
C VAL A 29 -8.92 -15.01 9.62
N TYR A 30 -8.82 -15.85 8.60
CA TYR A 30 -7.92 -15.67 7.46
C TYR A 30 -8.28 -14.41 6.65
N SER A 31 -9.56 -14.23 6.31
CA SER A 31 -10.05 -13.05 5.58
C SER A 31 -9.81 -11.76 6.37
N MET A 32 -10.09 -11.75 7.68
CA MET A 32 -9.80 -10.59 8.55
C MET A 32 -8.30 -10.31 8.69
N SER A 33 -7.47 -11.35 8.70
CA SER A 33 -6.01 -11.21 8.79
C SER A 33 -5.43 -10.66 7.50
N ILE A 34 -5.91 -11.13 6.34
CA ILE A 34 -5.53 -10.59 5.04
C ILE A 34 -5.98 -9.14 4.92
N ASP A 35 -7.22 -8.82 5.25
CA ASP A 35 -7.76 -7.47 5.11
C ASP A 35 -6.98 -6.46 5.98
N LYS A 36 -6.56 -6.87 7.18
CA LYS A 36 -5.67 -6.08 8.04
C LYS A 36 -4.24 -5.97 7.54
N THR A 37 -3.71 -7.00 6.89
CA THR A 37 -2.32 -6.99 6.38
C THR A 37 -2.18 -6.38 4.99
N HIS A 38 -3.27 -6.29 4.21
CA HIS A 38 -3.24 -5.82 2.82
C HIS A 38 -3.28 -4.29 2.65
N LEU A 39 -3.33 -3.50 3.73
CA LEU A 39 -3.50 -2.04 3.65
C LEU A 39 -2.40 -1.17 4.25
N GLN A 40 -1.39 -1.73 4.94
CA GLN A 40 -0.50 -0.90 5.76
C GLN A 40 0.83 -0.47 5.13
N ASN A 41 1.17 -0.87 3.90
CA ASN A 41 2.52 -0.59 3.39
C ASN A 41 2.55 -0.16 1.92
N ILE A 42 1.64 0.73 1.51
CA ILE A 42 1.83 1.44 0.24
C ILE A 42 2.84 2.56 0.50
N ASN A 43 4.13 2.19 0.44
CA ASN A 43 5.21 3.16 0.34
C ASN A 43 4.98 3.98 -0.92
N THR A 44 4.60 5.25 -0.73
CA THR A 44 4.38 6.20 -1.81
C THR A 44 5.68 6.93 -2.04
N SER A 45 6.22 6.82 -3.25
CA SER A 45 7.39 7.59 -3.65
C SER A 45 6.97 8.91 -4.28
N VAL A 46 7.64 9.98 -3.89
CA VAL A 46 7.42 11.33 -4.42
C VAL A 46 8.71 11.76 -5.12
N MET A 47 8.57 12.17 -6.38
CA MET A 47 9.66 12.69 -7.20
C MET A 47 9.35 14.13 -7.59
N ILE A 48 10.22 15.06 -7.22
CA ILE A 48 10.03 16.50 -7.41
C ILE A 48 11.13 17.01 -8.33
N PHE A 49 10.73 17.64 -9.44
CA PHE A 49 11.64 18.28 -10.39
C PHE A 49 11.63 19.78 -10.16
N THR A 50 12.77 20.36 -9.84
CA THR A 50 12.87 21.81 -9.59
C THR A 50 14.27 22.34 -9.88
N LYS A 51 14.35 23.63 -10.19
CA LYS A 51 15.61 24.36 -10.32
C LYS A 51 16.06 24.99 -9.00
N ASN A 52 15.19 25.01 -7.99
CA ASN A 52 15.45 25.64 -6.71
C ASN A 52 15.93 24.61 -5.66
N LYS A 53 17.15 24.80 -5.17
CA LYS A 53 17.78 23.93 -4.17
C LYS A 53 17.19 24.10 -2.75
N ILE A 54 16.54 25.23 -2.46
CA ILE A 54 15.96 25.56 -1.14
C ILE A 54 14.88 24.54 -0.75
N ILE A 55 14.17 23.98 -1.75
CA ILE A 55 13.11 22.99 -1.52
C ILE A 55 13.68 21.73 -0.81
N CYS A 56 14.94 21.38 -1.04
CA CYS A 56 15.62 20.29 -0.33
C CYS A 56 15.71 20.57 1.17
N GLU A 57 16.13 21.78 1.53
CA GLU A 57 16.30 22.19 2.92
C GLU A 57 14.97 22.26 3.64
N THR A 58 13.92 22.77 2.97
CA THR A 58 12.56 22.76 3.53
C THR A 58 12.08 21.32 3.82
N ILE A 59 12.33 20.37 2.92
CA ILE A 59 11.93 18.96 3.14
C ILE A 59 12.74 18.32 4.27
N LEU A 60 14.04 18.63 4.37
CA LEU A 60 14.89 18.09 5.44
C LEU A 60 14.53 18.68 6.81
N HIS A 61 14.32 19.99 6.90
CA HIS A 61 14.19 20.71 8.16
C HIS A 61 12.74 20.82 8.65
N GLU A 62 11.77 21.06 7.75
CA GLU A 62 10.37 21.22 8.17
C GLU A 62 9.62 19.89 8.21
N LEU A 63 9.89 19.00 7.25
CA LEU A 63 9.23 17.69 7.20
C LEU A 63 10.00 16.60 7.95
N ASN A 64 11.27 16.86 8.33
CA ASN A 64 12.15 15.92 9.02
C ASN A 64 12.26 14.57 8.28
N ARG A 65 12.14 14.60 6.94
CA ARG A 65 12.17 13.42 6.05
C ARG A 65 13.52 13.34 5.34
N GLY A 66 13.99 12.11 5.14
CA GLY A 66 15.12 11.85 4.25
C GLY A 66 14.75 12.15 2.79
N VAL A 67 15.61 12.89 2.10
CA VAL A 67 15.50 13.15 0.66
C VAL A 67 16.84 12.88 0.00
N THR A 68 16.82 12.19 -1.14
CA THR A 68 17.98 12.02 -2.01
C THR A 68 17.77 12.90 -3.23
N TYR A 69 18.82 13.60 -3.67
CA TYR A 69 18.73 14.41 -4.88
C TYR A 69 19.83 14.07 -5.86
N TRP A 70 19.51 14.20 -7.15
CA TRP A 70 20.47 14.13 -8.24
C TRP A 70 20.37 15.36 -9.13
N LYS A 71 21.52 15.73 -9.73
CA LYS A 71 21.58 16.75 -10.78
C LYS A 71 21.29 16.05 -12.11
N GLY A 72 20.23 16.49 -12.78
CA GLY A 72 19.89 16.09 -14.14
C GLY A 72 19.99 17.27 -15.08
N VAL A 73 20.08 17.00 -16.38
CA VAL A 73 20.02 18.01 -17.44
C VAL A 73 18.75 17.76 -18.24
N GLY A 74 17.97 18.81 -18.48
CA GLY A 74 16.76 18.71 -19.27
C GLY A 74 17.07 18.36 -20.72
N GLY A 75 16.62 17.21 -21.22
CA GLY A 75 16.98 16.76 -22.58
C GLY A 75 16.54 17.69 -23.72
N TYR A 76 15.52 18.54 -23.51
CA TYR A 76 15.06 19.50 -24.51
C TYR A 76 15.62 20.91 -24.34
N THR A 77 15.95 21.29 -23.10
CA THR A 77 16.36 22.66 -22.77
C THR A 77 17.84 22.78 -22.42
N GLU A 78 18.53 21.65 -22.28
CA GLU A 78 19.91 21.51 -21.80
C GLU A 78 20.19 22.25 -20.49
N VAL A 79 19.14 22.51 -19.69
CA VAL A 79 19.26 23.25 -18.44
C VAL A 79 19.39 22.29 -17.26
N ASP A 80 20.35 22.59 -16.39
CA ASP A 80 20.53 21.91 -15.11
C ASP A 80 19.24 21.97 -14.27
N THR A 81 18.80 20.80 -13.80
CA THR A 81 17.60 20.62 -12.98
C THR A 81 17.91 19.65 -11.85
N TYR A 82 17.35 19.91 -10.68
CA TYR A 82 17.45 19.00 -9.55
C TYR A 82 16.23 18.11 -9.51
N VAL A 83 16.46 16.83 -9.25
CA VAL A 83 15.40 15.85 -9.02
C VAL A 83 15.54 15.36 -7.60
N PHE A 84 14.53 15.62 -6.79
CA PHE A 84 14.43 15.17 -5.42
C PHE A 84 13.57 13.92 -5.36
N TYR A 85 14.02 12.92 -4.62
CA TYR A 85 13.34 11.66 -4.40
C TYR A 85 13.20 11.39 -2.91
N SER A 86 11.97 11.17 -2.47
CA SER A 86 11.67 10.76 -1.10
C SER A 86 10.63 9.64 -1.10
N VAL A 87 10.83 8.66 -0.24
CA VAL A 87 9.89 7.56 -0.02
C VAL A 87 9.14 7.85 1.28
N LEU A 88 7.82 7.91 1.18
CA LEU A 88 6.93 8.24 2.29
C LEU A 88 5.98 7.06 2.52
N SER A 89 5.70 6.75 3.78
CA SER A 89 4.51 5.98 4.12
C SER A 89 3.29 6.87 3.87
N LYS A 90 2.26 6.33 3.20
CA LYS A 90 0.99 7.03 2.96
C LYS A 90 0.19 7.30 4.26
N TYR A 91 0.66 6.75 5.37
CA TYR A 91 0.11 6.86 6.73
C TYR A 91 1.19 7.30 7.72
#